data_AF-A0A662HZS4-F1
#
_entry.id   AF-A0A662HZS4-F1
#
_cell.length_a   1.000
_cell.length_b   1.000
_cell.length_c   1.000
_cell.angle_alpha   90.00
_cell.angle_beta   90.00
_cell.angle_gamma   90.00
#
_symmetry.space_group_name_H-M   'P 1'
#
loop_
_entity.id
_entity.type
_entity.pdbx_description
1 polymer ?
#
loop_
_entity_poly.entity_id
_entity_poly.type
_entity_poly.pdbx_seq_one_letter_code
_entity_poly.pdbx_strand_id
1 'polypeptide(L)'
;MKIVATFEGREVPYVTLTDFYVTFGSRSKFVKKIVESAVKRGLIKEYKRSRIRRDYFLTEKGEKLLNLVKEAYKLIYGREIELGESRRKVAVAEHSESLPDFLKGNPWLSVLAKRGRE
;
A
#
# COMPACT_ATOMS: atom_id res chain seq x y z
N MET A 1 -8.15 9.61 2.94
CA MET A 1 -8.57 9.36 1.55
C MET A 1 -8.45 7.86 1.26
N LYS A 2 -9.53 7.20 0.84
CA LYS A 2 -9.47 5.82 0.31
C LYS A 2 -8.68 5.87 -0.99
N ILE A 3 -7.65 5.04 -1.13
CA ILE A 3 -6.87 5.00 -2.38
C ILE A 3 -7.69 4.16 -3.36
N VAL A 4 -8.40 4.85 -4.23
CA VAL A 4 -9.32 4.25 -5.20
C VAL A 4 -8.60 4.16 -6.54
N ALA A 5 -8.68 2.99 -7.18
CA ALA A 5 -8.32 2.84 -8.58
C ALA A 5 -9.55 2.38 -9.34
N THR A 6 -9.69 2.85 -10.57
CA THR A 6 -10.74 2.42 -11.48
C THR A 6 -10.35 1.05 -12.04
N PHE A 7 -11.10 0.02 -11.64
CA PHE A 7 -10.95 -1.35 -12.10
C PHE A 7 -12.25 -1.79 -12.77
N GLU A 8 -12.19 -2.16 -14.07
CA GLU A 8 -13.37 -2.57 -14.85
C GLU A 8 -14.53 -1.54 -14.77
N GLY A 9 -14.21 -0.24 -14.74
CA GLY A 9 -15.19 0.85 -14.65
C GLY A 9 -15.76 1.08 -13.25
N ARG A 10 -15.30 0.35 -12.22
CA ARG A 10 -15.69 0.53 -10.81
C ARG A 10 -14.55 1.11 -10.00
N GLU A 11 -14.89 1.95 -9.04
CA GLU A 11 -13.98 2.48 -8.04
C GLU A 11 -13.72 1.41 -6.95
N VAL A 12 -12.54 0.79 -6.99
CA VAL A 12 -12.17 -0.27 -6.04
C VAL A 12 -10.97 0.17 -5.20
N PRO A 13 -10.99 0.00 -3.87
CA PRO A 13 -9.83 0.26 -3.05
C PRO A 13 -8.69 -0.68 -3.44
N TYR A 14 -7.49 -0.12 -3.62
CA TYR A 14 -6.29 -0.90 -3.91
C TYR A 14 -5.21 -0.71 -2.85
N VAL A 15 -4.33 -1.70 -2.81
CA VAL A 15 -3.20 -1.76 -1.89
C VAL A 15 -1.95 -2.05 -2.72
N THR A 16 -0.82 -1.44 -2.40
CA THR A 16 0.46 -1.72 -3.07
C THR A 16 1.29 -2.72 -2.27
N LEU A 17 2.33 -3.29 -2.87
CA LEU A 17 3.26 -4.15 -2.13
C LEU A 17 3.92 -3.41 -0.96
N THR A 18 4.16 -2.11 -1.13
CA THR A 18 4.69 -1.24 -0.08
C THR A 18 3.77 -1.15 1.13
N ASP A 19 2.46 -1.08 0.90
CA ASP A 19 1.47 -1.06 1.99
C ASP A 19 1.50 -2.35 2.80
N PHE A 20 1.62 -3.50 2.14
CA PHE A 20 1.83 -4.76 2.85
C PHE A 20 3.10 -4.72 3.71
N TYR A 21 4.22 -4.21 3.18
CA TYR A 21 5.45 -4.11 3.97
C TYR A 21 5.33 -3.18 5.18
N VAL A 22 4.58 -2.09 5.06
CA VAL A 22 4.30 -1.19 6.20
C VAL A 22 3.45 -1.91 7.25
N THR A 23 2.38 -2.59 6.85
CA THR A 23 1.50 -3.32 7.77
C THR A 23 2.21 -4.46 8.50
N PHE A 24 3.08 -5.20 7.80
CA PHE A 24 3.85 -6.30 8.39
C PHE A 24 5.17 -5.84 9.05
N GLY A 25 5.47 -4.54 9.02
CA GLY A 25 6.71 -3.97 9.60
C GLY A 25 8.01 -4.51 9.00
N SER A 26 7.97 -5.19 7.84
CA SER A 26 9.14 -5.83 7.25
C SER A 26 9.06 -5.93 5.73
N ARG A 27 10.18 -5.66 5.04
CA ARG A 27 10.36 -5.93 3.60
C ARG A 27 10.81 -7.37 3.36
N SER A 28 10.13 -8.33 3.99
CA SER A 28 10.54 -9.74 3.94
C SER A 28 10.12 -10.42 2.64
N LYS A 29 10.97 -11.35 2.15
CA LYS A 29 10.61 -12.29 1.07
C LYS A 29 9.36 -13.11 1.45
N PHE A 30 9.11 -13.29 2.74
CA PHE A 30 7.95 -13.99 3.27
C PHE A 30 6.64 -13.26 2.98
N VAL A 31 6.58 -11.94 3.22
CA VAL A 31 5.40 -11.11 2.91
C VAL A 31 5.07 -11.20 1.42
N LYS A 32 6.11 -11.13 0.57
CA LYS A 32 5.93 -11.28 -0.88
C LYS A 32 5.37 -12.66 -1.25
N LYS A 33 5.87 -13.75 -0.64
CA LYS A 33 5.34 -15.11 -0.85
C LYS A 33 3.89 -15.24 -0.41
N ILE A 34 3.48 -14.59 0.68
CA ILE A 34 2.08 -14.58 1.13
C ILE A 34 1.20 -13.90 0.09
N VAL A 35 1.59 -12.71 -0.37
CA VAL A 35 0.84 -11.97 -1.40
C VAL A 35 0.75 -12.78 -2.69
N GLU A 36 1.86 -13.35 -3.17
CA GLU A 36 1.87 -14.24 -4.34
C GLU A 36 0.96 -15.46 -4.16
N SER A 37 0.92 -16.04 -2.97
CA SER A 37 0.04 -17.17 -2.64
C SER A 37 -1.43 -16.76 -2.66
N ALA A 38 -1.76 -15.58 -2.13
CA ALA A 38 -3.11 -15.03 -2.17
C ALA A 38 -3.59 -14.75 -3.60
N VAL A 39 -2.68 -14.25 -4.46
CA VAL A 39 -2.95 -14.05 -5.89
C VAL A 39 -3.19 -15.40 -6.59
N LYS A 40 -2.31 -16.39 -6.40
CA LYS A 40 -2.47 -17.73 -6.98
C LYS A 40 -3.77 -18.42 -6.60
N ARG A 41 -4.27 -18.18 -5.38
CA ARG A 41 -5.53 -18.75 -4.88
C ARG A 41 -6.78 -18.00 -5.32
N GLY A 42 -6.60 -16.88 -6.05
CA GLY A 42 -7.66 -16.03 -6.55
C GLY A 42 -8.36 -15.22 -5.45
N LEU A 43 -7.69 -14.99 -4.32
CA LEU A 43 -8.21 -14.15 -3.23
C LEU A 43 -7.95 -12.66 -3.49
N ILE A 44 -6.87 -12.38 -4.22
CA ILE A 44 -6.44 -11.03 -4.58
C ILE A 44 -6.12 -11.02 -6.08
N LYS A 45 -6.51 -9.97 -6.80
CA LYS A 45 -6.15 -9.74 -8.20
C LYS A 45 -4.96 -8.76 -8.26
N GLU A 46 -3.91 -9.13 -9.00
CA GLU A 46 -2.74 -8.27 -9.22
C GLU A 46 -2.91 -7.52 -10.54
N TYR A 47 -2.78 -6.19 -10.51
CA TYR A 47 -2.74 -5.34 -11.68
C TYR A 47 -1.36 -4.68 -11.82
N LYS A 48 -0.72 -4.87 -12.97
CA LYS A 48 0.57 -4.26 -13.27
C LYS A 48 0.34 -2.88 -13.89
N ARG A 49 0.53 -1.82 -13.09
CA ARG A 49 0.43 -0.44 -13.57
C ARG A 49 1.69 0.02 -14.31
N SER A 50 2.86 -0.47 -13.90
CA SER A 50 4.14 -0.24 -14.58
C SER A 50 5.11 -1.38 -14.29
N ARG A 51 6.34 -1.30 -14.82
CA ARG A 51 7.41 -2.27 -14.53
C ARG A 51 7.67 -2.43 -13.02
N ILE A 52 7.45 -1.38 -12.23
CA ILE A 52 7.80 -1.32 -10.80
C ILE A 52 6.55 -1.32 -9.93
N ARG A 53 5.44 -0.69 -10.38
CA ARG A 53 4.23 -0.55 -9.58
C ARG A 53 3.22 -1.65 -9.87
N ARG A 54 2.76 -2.29 -8.80
CA ARG A 54 1.71 -3.30 -8.80
C ARG A 54 0.66 -2.94 -7.77
N ASP A 55 -0.58 -2.97 -8.21
CA ASP A 55 -1.76 -2.65 -7.43
C ASP A 55 -2.53 -3.95 -7.18
N TYR A 56 -2.97 -4.17 -5.94
CA TYR A 56 -3.63 -5.38 -5.49
C TYR A 56 -5.04 -5.06 -5.02
N PHE A 57 -6.00 -5.88 -5.45
CA PHE A 57 -7.43 -5.73 -5.16
C PHE A 57 -7.98 -7.02 -4.56
N LEU A 58 -8.92 -6.92 -3.63
CA LEU A 58 -9.68 -8.10 -3.21
C LEU A 58 -10.57 -8.58 -4.36
N THR A 59 -10.66 -9.89 -4.52
CA THR A 59 -11.71 -10.50 -5.36
C THR A 59 -12.95 -10.76 -4.53
N GLU A 60 -14.10 -11.04 -5.16
CA GLU A 60 -15.32 -11.47 -4.45
C GLU A 60 -15.06 -12.68 -3.53
N LYS A 61 -14.20 -13.60 -3.96
CA LYS A 61 -13.78 -14.75 -3.14
C LYS A 61 -12.95 -14.31 -1.93
N GLY A 62 -12.06 -13.34 -2.13
CA GLY A 62 -11.30 -12.71 -1.05
C GLY A 62 -12.21 -12.01 -0.04
N GLU A 63 -13.25 -11.33 -0.50
CA GLU A 63 -14.21 -10.62 0.37
C GLU A 63 -15.01 -11.59 1.23
N LYS A 64 -15.52 -12.67 0.63
CA LYS A 64 -16.20 -13.74 1.37
C LYS A 64 -15.29 -14.35 2.44
N LEU A 65 -14.05 -14.65 2.10
CA LEU A 65 -13.09 -15.19 3.07
C LEU A 65 -12.80 -14.18 4.19
N LEU A 66 -12.63 -12.91 3.86
CA LEU A 66 -12.40 -11.85 4.83
C LEU A 66 -13.57 -11.75 5.82
N ASN A 67 -14.80 -11.86 5.35
CA ASN A 67 -15.98 -11.85 6.22
C ASN A 67 -16.01 -13.06 7.15
N LEU A 68 -15.71 -14.26 6.65
CA LEU A 68 -15.60 -15.47 7.50
C LEU A 68 -14.51 -15.32 8.56
N VAL A 69 -13.37 -14.72 8.22
CA VAL A 69 -12.28 -14.47 9.18
C VAL A 69 -12.72 -13.46 10.25
N LYS A 70 -13.45 -12.41 9.88
CA LYS A 70 -14.01 -11.45 10.85
C LYS A 70 -15.00 -12.12 11.80
N GLU A 71 -15.90 -12.94 11.28
CA GLU A 71 -16.87 -13.69 12.09
C GLU A 71 -16.17 -14.65 13.06
N ALA A 72 -15.21 -15.43 12.56
CA ALA A 72 -14.41 -16.33 13.40
C ALA A 72 -13.66 -15.57 14.49
N TYR A 73 -13.04 -14.43 14.14
CA TYR A 73 -12.34 -13.61 15.12
C TYR A 73 -13.28 -13.06 16.20
N LYS A 74 -14.46 -12.57 15.80
CA LYS A 74 -15.49 -12.10 16.73
C LYS A 74 -15.94 -13.21 17.68
N LEU A 75 -16.08 -14.43 17.17
CA LEU A 75 -16.46 -15.59 17.98
C LEU A 75 -15.36 -15.99 18.98
N ILE A 76 -14.09 -15.96 18.56
CA ILE A 76 -12.96 -16.37 19.41
C ILE A 76 -12.62 -15.29 20.46
N TYR A 77 -12.59 -14.02 20.06
CA TYR A 77 -12.08 -12.92 20.89
C TYR A 77 -13.17 -12.03 21.48
N GLY A 78 -14.44 -12.25 21.14
CA GLY A 78 -15.59 -11.46 21.62
C GLY A 78 -15.56 -10.00 21.17
N ARG A 79 -14.70 -9.64 20.21
CA ARG A 79 -14.48 -8.27 19.73
C ARG A 79 -14.43 -8.26 18.21
N GLU A 80 -14.90 -7.17 17.62
CA GLU A 80 -14.78 -6.99 16.17
C GLU A 80 -13.34 -6.63 15.80
N ILE A 81 -12.88 -7.17 14.66
CA ILE A 81 -11.64 -6.67 14.06
C ILE A 81 -11.93 -5.25 13.61
N GLU A 82 -11.39 -4.28 14.34
CA GLU A 82 -11.15 -2.95 13.78
C GLU A 82 -10.13 -3.13 12.66
N LEU A 83 -10.63 -3.34 11.44
CA LEU A 83 -9.83 -3.13 10.24
C LEU A 83 -9.47 -1.66 10.32
N GLY A 84 -8.29 -1.37 10.88
CA GLY A 84 -7.80 -0.01 10.96
C GLY A 84 -8.01 0.58 9.59
N GLU A 85 -8.82 1.64 9.50
CA GLU A 85 -8.76 2.56 8.38
C GLU A 85 -7.29 2.72 8.12
N SER A 86 -6.82 2.41 6.90
CA SER A 86 -5.40 2.45 6.57
C SER A 86 -4.88 3.82 6.98
N ARG A 87 -4.38 3.91 8.22
CA ARG A 87 -3.87 5.10 8.86
C ARG A 87 -2.47 5.18 8.32
N ARG A 88 -2.37 5.42 7.01
CA ARG A 88 -1.42 6.39 6.52
C ARG A 88 -1.83 7.70 7.20
N LYS A 89 -1.41 7.88 8.46
CA LYS A 89 -0.65 9.10 8.77
C LYS A 89 0.49 9.08 7.77
N VAL A 90 0.16 9.59 6.58
CA VAL A 90 0.99 10.51 5.83
C VAL A 90 2.36 10.62 6.51
N ALA A 91 3.26 9.70 6.17
CA ALA A 91 4.68 10.03 6.08
C ALA A 91 4.85 10.89 4.81
N VAL A 92 4.07 11.97 4.76
CA VAL A 92 4.42 13.23 4.14
C VAL A 92 4.56 14.15 5.35
N ALA A 93 5.56 13.87 6.19
CA ALA A 93 6.50 14.95 6.39
C ALA A 93 7.07 15.13 4.97
N GLU A 94 6.56 16.04 4.14
CA GLU A 94 6.94 17.44 4.30
C GLU A 94 8.27 17.46 5.04
N HIS A 95 9.33 17.11 4.32
CA HIS A 95 10.60 17.78 4.54
C HIS A 95 10.38 19.26 4.21
N SER A 96 9.60 19.92 5.08
CA SER A 96 9.60 21.36 5.29
C SER A 96 10.61 21.70 6.40
N GLU A 97 11.59 20.83 6.64
CA GLU A 97 12.87 21.29 7.13
C GLU A 97 13.40 22.28 6.10
N SER A 98 13.35 23.56 6.46
CA SER A 98 13.97 24.62 5.68
C SER A 98 15.38 24.16 5.31
N LEU A 99 15.70 24.18 4.02
CA LEU A 99 17.01 23.83 3.52
C LEU A 99 18.07 24.53 4.41
N PRO A 100 18.98 23.79 5.07
CA PRO A 100 19.99 24.40 5.92
C PRO A 100 20.70 25.53 5.18
N ASP A 101 21.02 26.63 5.87
CA ASP A 101 21.50 27.85 5.21
C ASP A 101 22.78 27.61 4.38
N PHE A 102 23.61 26.64 4.75
CA PHE A 102 24.81 26.25 4.01
C PHE A 102 24.53 25.54 2.66
N LEU A 103 23.30 25.10 2.42
CA LEU A 103 22.85 24.51 1.16
C LEU A 103 22.09 25.50 0.28
N LYS A 104 21.66 26.64 0.83
CA LYS A 104 20.98 27.69 0.05
C LYS A 104 21.99 28.31 -0.93
N GLY A 105 21.85 27.97 -2.21
CA GLY A 105 22.73 28.46 -3.28
C GLY A 105 23.69 27.43 -3.86
N ASN A 106 23.63 26.16 -3.44
CA ASN A 106 24.46 25.13 -4.05
C ASN A 106 23.99 24.82 -5.50
N PRO A 107 24.81 25.06 -6.54
CA PRO A 107 24.42 24.86 -7.93
C PRO A 107 24.05 23.40 -8.26
N TRP A 108 24.62 22.43 -7.54
CA TRP A 108 24.33 21.00 -7.74
C TRP A 108 22.88 20.62 -7.39
N LEU A 109 22.22 21.36 -6.50
CA LEU A 109 20.81 21.10 -6.17
C LEU A 109 19.89 21.33 -7.36
N SER A 110 20.18 22.35 -8.17
CA SER A 110 19.39 22.62 -9.39
C SER A 110 19.61 21.57 -10.47
N VAL A 111 20.83 21.03 -10.58
CA VAL A 111 21.19 19.93 -11.49
C VAL A 111 20.48 18.64 -11.09
N LEU A 112 20.49 18.29 -9.80
CA LEU A 112 19.78 17.12 -9.28
C LEU A 112 18.26 17.25 -9.45
N ALA A 113 17.70 18.45 -9.23
CA ALA A 113 16.28 18.72 -9.42
C ALA A 113 15.86 18.60 -10.90
N LYS A 114 16.71 18.99 -11.84
CA LYS A 114 16.46 18.79 -13.28
C LYS A 114 16.54 17.32 -13.66
N ARG A 115 17.57 16.61 -13.21
CA ARG A 115 17.80 15.21 -13.57
C ARG A 115 16.76 14.25 -12.99
N GLY A 116 16.11 14.61 -11.88
CA GLY A 116 15.00 13.82 -11.32
C GLY A 116 13.64 14.03 -12.02
N ARG A 117 13.54 14.96 -12.98
CA ARG A 117 12.32 15.22 -13.76
C ARG A 117 12.35 14.62 -15.17
N GLU A 118 13.51 14.17 -15.65
CA GLU A 118 13.67 13.32 -16.84
C GLU A 118 13.55 11.85 -16.44
#